data_AF-A0A3A8AS47-F1
#
_entry.id   AF-A0A3A8AS47-F1
#
_cell.length_a   1.000
_cell.length_b   1.000
_cell.length_c   1.000
_cell.angle_alpha   90.00
_cell.angle_beta   90.00
_cell.angle_gamma   90.00
#
_symmetry.space_group_name_H-M   'P 1'
#
loop_
_entity.id
_entity.type
_entity.pdbx_description
1 polymer ?
#
loop_
_entity_poly.entity_id
_entity_poly.type
_entity_poly.pdbx_seq_one_letter_code
_entity_poly.pdbx_strand_id
1 'polypeptide(L)' 'MNGFFTGLARFRRGPWEMVATILIALGVLMLMQPFAIGFFTYSFIVTLIGTVMFIIVSHFPE' A
#
# COMPACT_ATOMS: atom_id res chain seq x y z
N MET A 1 9.48 17.39 -6.02
CA MET A 1 9.63 16.00 -5.53
C MET A 1 9.94 15.91 -4.04
N ASN A 2 10.63 16.89 -3.43
CA ASN A 2 10.98 16.85 -2.00
C ASN A 2 9.78 16.83 -1.03
N GLY A 3 8.68 17.53 -1.34
CA GLY A 3 7.51 17.61 -0.43
C GLY A 3 6.80 16.27 -0.17
N PHE A 4 6.85 15.31 -1.11
CA PHE A 4 6.27 13.98 -0.93
C PHE A 4 7.06 13.17 0.11
N PHE A 5 8.39 13.17 -0.03
CA PHE A 5 9.30 12.53 0.93
C PHE A 5 9.30 13.23 2.31
N THR A 6 9.17 14.57 2.36
CA THR A 6 9.00 15.29 3.63
C THR A 6 7.69 14.94 4.31
N GLY A 7 6.60 14.74 3.55
CA GLY A 7 5.31 14.33 4.09
C GLY A 7 5.29 12.87 4.57
N LEU A 8 6.01 11.96 3.91
CA LEU A 8 6.30 10.61 4.41
C LEU A 8 7.02 10.65 5.76
N ALA A 9 8.07 11.47 5.87
CA ALA A 9 8.84 11.64 7.11
C ALA A 9 8.05 12.33 8.24
N ARG A 10 7.04 13.14 7.92
CA ARG A 10 6.17 13.81 8.89
C ARG A 10 4.91 13.00 9.27
N PHE A 11 4.78 11.75 8.83
CA PHE A 11 3.56 10.94 9.02
C PHE A 11 2.28 11.65 8.55
N ARG A 12 2.40 12.46 7.49
CA ARG A 12 1.23 13.12 6.90
C ARG A 12 0.39 12.10 6.17
N ARG A 13 -0.92 12.18 6.38
CA ARG A 13 -1.93 11.28 5.84
C ARG A 13 -1.83 11.11 4.32
N GLY A 14 -1.73 12.21 3.57
CA GLY A 14 -1.77 12.21 2.10
C GLY A 14 -0.72 11.31 1.40
N PRO A 15 0.59 11.49 1.64
CA PRO A 15 1.62 10.64 1.04
C PRO A 15 1.50 9.16 1.43
N TRP A 16 1.13 8.89 2.68
CA TRP A 16 0.99 7.53 3.19
C TRP A 16 -0.25 6.81 2.64
N GLU A 17 -1.35 7.52 2.38
CA GLU A 17 -2.55 6.94 1.74
C GLU A 17 -2.22 6.45 0.34
N MET A 18 -1.44 7.25 -0.42
CA MET A 18 -0.99 6.86 -1.76
C MET A 18 -0.16 5.58 -1.74
N VAL A 19 0.75 5.44 -0.77
CA VAL A 19 1.56 4.22 -0.61
C VAL A 19 0.66 3.02 -0.29
N ALA A 20 -0.30 3.18 0.62
CA ALA A 20 -1.23 2.12 0.98
C ALA A 20 -2.08 1.67 -0.23
N THR A 21 -2.61 2.62 -1.01
CA THR A 21 -3.37 2.32 -2.25
C THR A 21 -2.52 1.61 -3.30
N ILE A 22 -1.26 2.03 -3.49
CA ILE A 22 -0.32 1.36 -4.40
C ILE A 22 -0.07 -0.09 -3.95
N LEU A 23 0.07 -0.31 -2.64
CA LEU A 23 0.30 -1.65 -2.10
C LEU A 23 -0.90 -2.58 -2.32
N ILE A 24 -2.13 -2.06 -2.16
CA ILE A 24 -3.37 -2.78 -2.44
C ILE A 24 -3.45 -3.11 -3.94
N ALA A 25 -3.21 -2.13 -4.82
CA ALA A 25 -3.23 -2.35 -6.27
C ALA A 25 -2.20 -3.40 -6.70
N LEU A 26 -1.02 -3.40 -6.09
CA LEU A 26 0.02 -4.40 -6.33
C LEU A 26 -0.44 -5.80 -5.88
N GLY A 27 -1.08 -5.91 -4.71
CA GLY A 27 -1.68 -7.16 -4.24
C GLY A 27 -2.75 -7.72 -5.18
N VAL A 28 -3.60 -6.86 -5.73
CA VAL A 28 -4.61 -7.25 -6.73
C VAL A 28 -3.96 -7.72 -8.04
N LEU A 29 -2.93 -7.02 -8.53
CA LEU A 29 -2.17 -7.44 -9.71
C LEU A 29 -1.44 -8.77 -9.47
N MET A 30 -0.99 -9.03 -8.24
CA MET A 30 -0.43 -10.33 -7.82
C MET A 30 -1.45 -11.46 -7.84
N LEU A 31 -2.73 -11.16 -7.66
CA LEU A 31 -3.82 -12.14 -7.71
C LEU A 31 -4.28 -12.44 -9.14
N MET A 32 -4.30 -11.43 -10.03
CA MET A 32 -4.82 -11.57 -11.40
C MET A 32 -3.87 -12.27 -12.38
N GLN A 33 -2.60 -12.44 -12.03
CA GLN A 33 -1.59 -13.00 -12.93
C GLN A 33 -1.66 -14.55 -13.04
N PRO A 34 -1.76 -15.12 -14.26
CA PRO A 34 -1.96 -16.57 -14.46
C PRO A 34 -0.67 -17.41 -14.51
N PHE A 35 0.52 -16.78 -14.51
CA PHE A 35 1.80 -17.47 -14.80
C PHE A 35 2.73 -17.66 -13.60
N ALA A 36 2.60 -16.86 -12.54
CA ALA A 36 3.53 -16.89 -11.40
C ALA A 36 2.83 -17.31 -10.10
N ILE A 37 2.80 -18.61 -9.85
CA ILE A 37 2.17 -19.19 -8.65
C ILE A 37 2.79 -18.64 -7.35
N GLY A 38 4.09 -18.34 -7.35
CA GLY A 38 4.76 -17.71 -6.21
C GLY A 38 4.17 -16.35 -5.83
N PHE A 39 3.86 -15.50 -6.81
CA PHE A 39 3.23 -14.21 -6.54
C PHE A 39 1.78 -14.36 -6.09
N PHE A 40 1.07 -15.37 -6.59
CA PHE A 40 -0.27 -15.69 -6.11
C PHE A 40 -0.29 -16.04 -4.62
N THR A 41 0.66 -16.85 -4.13
CA THR A 41 0.76 -17.21 -2.70
C THR A 41 0.88 -15.99 -1.79
N TYR A 42 1.67 -14.99 -2.19
CA TYR A 42 1.88 -13.79 -1.39
C TYR A 42 0.84 -12.67 -1.66
N SER A 43 0.02 -12.78 -2.72
CA SER A 43 -0.96 -11.77 -3.12
C SER A 43 -1.93 -11.39 -2.00
N PHE A 44 -2.39 -12.39 -1.25
CA PHE A 44 -3.29 -12.20 -0.12
C PHE A 44 -2.63 -11.40 1.00
N ILE A 45 -1.41 -11.77 1.40
CA ILE A 45 -0.66 -11.08 2.45
C ILE A 45 -0.37 -9.64 2.04
N VAL A 46 0.05 -9.41 0.79
CA VAL A 46 0.32 -8.06 0.27
C VAL A 46 -0.94 -7.20 0.29
N THR A 47 -2.07 -7.73 -0.16
CA THR A 47 -3.35 -7.01 -0.13
C THR A 47 -3.80 -6.70 1.31
N LEU A 48 -3.63 -7.67 2.22
CA LEU A 48 -3.97 -7.51 3.64
C LEU A 48 -3.11 -6.42 4.29
N ILE A 49 -1.80 -6.46 4.08
CA ILE A 49 -0.88 -5.43 4.59
C ILE A 49 -1.28 -4.05 4.05
N GLY A 50 -1.62 -3.94 2.77
CA GLY A 50 -2.05 -2.69 2.17
C GLY A 50 -3.33 -2.15 2.80
N THR A 51 -4.27 -3.04 3.11
CA THR A 51 -5.52 -2.67 3.79
C THR A 51 -5.29 -2.24 5.24
N VAL A 52 -4.50 -2.99 6.00
CA VAL A 52 -4.14 -2.64 7.39
C VAL A 52 -3.40 -1.31 7.42
N MET A 53 -2.46 -1.12 6.49
CA MET A 53 -1.72 0.13 6.33
C MET A 53 -2.66 1.29 6.01
N PHE A 54 -3.62 1.12 5.09
CA PHE A 54 -4.62 2.14 4.77
C PHE A 54 -5.46 2.52 5.99
N ILE A 55 -5.90 1.54 6.78
CA ILE A 55 -6.64 1.77 8.03
C ILE A 55 -5.80 2.55 9.03
N ILE A 56 -4.53 2.17 9.24
CA ILE A 56 -3.63 2.87 10.16
C ILE A 56 -3.42 4.32 9.71
N VAL A 57 -3.10 4.52 8.43
CA VAL A 57 -2.83 5.84 7.88
C VAL A 57 -4.06 6.74 7.92
N SER A 58 -5.26 6.19 7.74
CA SER A 58 -6.50 6.96 7.84
C SER A 58 -6.75 7.62 9.20
N HIS A 59 -6.00 7.22 10.23
CA HIS A 59 -6.04 7.85 11.56
C HIS A 59 -4.96 8.92 11.76
N PHE A 60 -4.06 9.12 10.80
CA PHE A 60 -3.02 10.14 10.91
C PHE A 60 -3.60 11.55 10.75
N PRO A 61 -3.15 12.52 11.55
CA PRO A 61 -3.56 13.92 11.39
C PRO A 61 -3.02 14.49 10.07
N GLU A 62 -3.82 15.36 9.45
CA GLU A 62 -3.52 16.05 8.19
C GLU A 62 -2.44 17.15 8.29
#